data_AF-A0A0C9RTH2-F1
#
_entry.id   AF-A0A0C9RTH2-F1
#
_cell.length_a   1.000
_cell.length_b   1.000
_cell.length_c   1.000
_cell.angle_alpha   90.00
_cell.angle_beta   90.00
_cell.angle_gamma   90.00
#
_symmetry.space_group_name_H-M   'P 1'
#
loop_
_entity.id
_entity.type
_entity.pdbx_description
1 polymer ?
#
loop_
_entity_poly.entity_id
_entity_poly.type
_entity_poly.pdbx_seq_one_letter_code
_entity_poly.pdbx_strand_id
1 'polypeptide(L)'
;LISWPLDLKATLAPLEGKLKLHRPLHLPWNAANHHFRPFTFQMPYDLGGDHVNAITELSKAQKPLFRADELLEFDRHYFGDVFGVAMNIKGYLVKKGLHSGLHEFIHEMTARERFYYLLINPHWHPRDVKIYFEPAAEDPSTELDVEIGYKFLEHDDERHSHFPVHDQIGQDPEVPSTHVINFDVSFKGAKERKVSAELR
;
A
#
# COMPACT_ATOMS: atom_id res chain seq x y z
N LEU A 1 3.16 17.20 9.63
CA LEU A 1 4.58 17.25 9.25
C LEU A 1 5.08 15.82 9.13
N ILE A 2 5.33 15.35 7.90
CA ILE A 2 5.94 14.03 7.65
C ILE A 2 7.40 14.33 7.29
N SER A 3 8.31 14.17 8.25
CA SER A 3 9.75 14.19 7.97
C SER A 3 10.22 12.75 7.86
N TRP A 4 10.51 12.30 6.65
CA TRP A 4 11.19 11.03 6.42
C TRP A 4 12.67 11.32 6.21
N PRO A 5 13.59 10.77 7.03
CA PRO A 5 15.00 10.74 6.63
C PRO A 5 15.09 9.84 5.39
N LEU A 6 15.24 10.45 4.22
CA LEU A 6 15.27 9.78 2.94
C LEU A 6 16.73 9.72 2.45
N ASP A 7 17.45 8.67 2.84
CA ASP A 7 18.73 8.33 2.23
C ASP A 7 18.45 7.63 0.89
N LEU A 8 18.25 8.41 -0.16
CA LEU A 8 17.96 7.92 -1.51
C LEU A 8 19.06 8.39 -2.46
N LYS A 9 19.73 7.45 -3.12
CA LYS A 9 20.67 7.74 -4.19
C LYS A 9 19.98 7.51 -5.54
N ALA A 10 19.77 8.58 -6.29
CA ALA A 10 19.23 8.51 -7.65
C ALA A 10 20.35 8.72 -8.68
N THR A 11 20.42 7.84 -9.67
CA THR A 11 21.33 7.95 -10.82
C THR A 11 20.50 7.97 -12.09
N LEU A 12 20.60 9.07 -12.83
CA LEU A 12 19.94 9.23 -14.12
C LEU A 12 20.98 9.12 -15.23
N ALA A 13 20.77 8.22 -16.18
CA ALA A 13 21.56 8.08 -17.40
C ALA A 13 20.66 8.34 -18.62
N PRO A 14 20.46 9.62 -19.00
CA PRO A 14 19.49 9.98 -20.04
C PRO A 14 19.80 9.36 -21.40
N LEU A 15 21.08 9.27 -21.76
CA LEU A 15 21.54 8.66 -23.02
C LEU A 15 21.23 7.16 -23.11
N GLU A 16 21.13 6.49 -21.96
CA GLU A 16 20.76 5.07 -21.89
C GLU A 16 19.27 4.87 -21.60
N GLY A 17 18.51 5.95 -21.38
CA GLY A 17 17.10 5.88 -20.96
C GLY A 17 16.91 5.23 -19.58
N LYS A 18 17.92 5.26 -18.70
CA LYS A 18 17.89 4.54 -17.42
C LYS A 18 17.82 5.47 -16.22
N LEU A 19 17.00 5.09 -15.25
CA LEU A 19 16.92 5.66 -13.91
C LEU A 19 17.18 4.55 -12.89
N LYS A 20 18.20 4.70 -12.05
CA LYS A 20 18.48 3.79 -10.93
C LYS A 20 18.27 4.52 -9.61
N LEU A 21 17.53 3.90 -8.71
CA LEU A 21 17.25 4.35 -7.36
C LEU A 21 17.79 3.31 -6.40
N HIS A 22 18.68 3.73 -5.49
CA HIS A 22 19.24 2.89 -4.45
C HIS A 22 18.89 3.47 -3.08
N ARG A 23 18.44 2.61 -2.16
CA ARG A 23 18.08 3.01 -0.80
C ARG A 23 18.45 1.91 0.22
N PRO A 24 19.17 2.24 1.30
CA PRO A 24 19.28 1.35 2.46
C PRO A 24 17.92 1.22 3.18
N LEU A 25 17.56 -0.02 3.53
CA LEU A 25 16.33 -0.36 4.24
C LEU A 25 16.56 -0.29 5.75
N HIS A 26 16.17 0.82 6.35
CA HIS A 26 16.11 0.97 7.81
C HIS A 26 14.77 0.46 8.33
N LEU A 27 14.72 -0.83 8.67
CA LEU A 27 13.55 -1.49 9.27
C LEU A 27 13.73 -1.59 10.81
N PRO A 28 12.63 -1.58 11.60
CA PRO A 28 11.23 -1.58 11.19
C PRO A 28 10.71 -0.20 10.75
N TRP A 29 9.79 -0.18 9.79
CA TRP A 29 9.22 1.05 9.24
C TRP A 29 7.69 1.03 9.26
N ASN A 30 7.08 2.11 9.75
CA ASN A 30 5.63 2.32 9.69
C ASN A 30 5.26 2.97 8.35
N ALA A 31 4.60 2.22 7.47
CA ALA A 31 4.23 2.71 6.15
C ALA A 31 2.91 3.49 6.17
N ALA A 32 1.92 3.01 6.92
CA ALA A 32 0.64 3.66 7.05
C ALA A 32 0.01 3.41 8.42
N ASN A 33 -0.57 4.46 8.98
CA ASN A 33 -1.42 4.37 10.17
C ASN A 33 -2.77 5.00 9.81
N HIS A 34 -3.79 4.17 9.69
CA HIS A 34 -5.17 4.61 9.54
C HIS A 34 -5.82 4.62 10.92
N HIS A 35 -5.97 5.79 11.51
CA HIS A 35 -6.66 5.95 12.78
C HIS A 35 -8.14 6.25 12.51
N PHE A 36 -9.01 5.28 12.80
CA PHE A 36 -10.45 5.44 12.67
C PHE A 36 -11.12 4.86 13.90
N ARG A 37 -11.37 5.74 14.86
CA ARG A 37 -12.14 5.46 16.08
C ARG A 37 -13.44 6.24 15.99
N PRO A 38 -14.54 5.64 15.49
CA PRO A 38 -15.84 6.29 15.59
C PRO A 38 -16.12 6.51 17.08
N PHE A 39 -16.65 7.68 17.42
CA PHE A 39 -16.83 8.10 18.79
C PHE A 39 -18.22 8.71 19.00
N THR A 40 -18.67 8.70 20.24
CA THR A 40 -19.87 9.42 20.69
C THR A 40 -19.43 10.71 21.39
N PHE A 41 -20.25 11.76 21.24
CA PHE A 41 -20.05 13.04 21.92
C PHE A 41 -20.67 13.00 23.32
N GLN A 42 -20.08 13.71 24.27
CA GLN A 42 -20.69 13.92 25.59
C GLN A 42 -21.66 15.11 25.53
N MET A 43 -22.89 14.90 25.98
CA MET A 43 -23.86 15.97 26.20
C MET A 43 -23.69 16.56 27.62
N PRO A 44 -23.91 17.87 27.83
CA PRO A 44 -24.42 18.84 26.86
C PRO A 44 -23.34 19.40 25.92
N TYR A 45 -23.69 19.59 24.65
CA TYR A 45 -22.89 20.33 23.68
C TYR A 45 -23.05 21.83 23.97
N ASP A 46 -22.04 22.47 24.54
CA ASP A 46 -22.06 23.90 24.86
C ASP A 46 -21.85 24.73 23.59
N LEU A 47 -22.95 25.12 22.95
CA LEU A 47 -22.98 25.99 21.77
C LEU A 47 -22.52 27.43 22.06
N GLY A 48 -22.33 27.81 23.32
CA GLY A 48 -21.96 29.17 23.74
C GLY A 48 -20.50 29.37 24.12
N GLY A 49 -19.69 28.31 24.22
CA GLY A 49 -18.29 28.38 24.64
C GLY A 49 -17.32 28.81 23.53
N ASP A 50 -16.25 29.51 23.87
CA ASP A 50 -15.27 30.08 22.93
C ASP A 50 -14.75 29.05 21.89
N HIS A 51 -15.10 29.25 20.61
CA HIS A 51 -14.89 28.30 19.51
C HIS A 51 -13.43 28.25 19.00
N VAL A 52 -12.53 29.06 19.56
CA VAL A 52 -11.12 29.15 19.12
C VAL A 52 -10.40 27.79 19.20
N ASN A 53 -10.85 26.87 20.06
CA ASN A 53 -10.28 25.52 20.22
C ASN A 53 -11.33 24.39 20.11
N ALA A 54 -12.43 24.60 19.38
CA ALA A 54 -13.54 23.64 19.30
C ALA A 54 -13.12 22.23 18.88
N ILE A 55 -12.17 22.09 17.93
CA ILE A 55 -11.68 20.78 17.46
C ILE A 55 -10.91 20.05 18.57
N THR A 56 -10.08 20.77 19.33
CA THR A 56 -9.28 20.21 20.42
C THR A 56 -10.18 19.76 21.57
N GLU A 57 -11.17 20.56 21.96
CA GLU A 57 -12.13 20.18 23.00
C GLU A 57 -13.05 19.04 22.55
N LEU A 58 -13.49 19.04 21.29
CA LEU A 58 -14.25 17.94 20.70
C LEU A 58 -13.47 16.62 20.76
N SER A 59 -12.15 16.66 20.51
CA SER A 59 -11.28 15.47 20.58
C SER A 59 -11.05 14.94 21.99
N LYS A 60 -11.04 15.80 23.02
CA LYS A 60 -10.90 15.39 24.43
C LYS A 60 -12.16 14.71 24.99
N ALA A 61 -13.34 15.11 24.49
CA ALA A 61 -14.63 14.60 24.94
C ALA A 61 -15.10 13.34 24.19
N GLN A 62 -14.27 12.78 23.29
CA GLN A 62 -14.64 11.62 22.48
C GLN A 62 -14.61 10.35 23.33
N LYS A 63 -15.75 9.64 23.39
CA LYS A 63 -15.79 8.27 23.89
C LYS A 63 -15.85 7.31 22.71
N PRO A 64 -14.91 6.35 22.58
CA PRO A 64 -14.97 5.35 21.52
C PRO A 64 -16.37 4.71 21.46
N LEU A 65 -16.91 4.60 20.26
CA LEU A 65 -18.23 4.02 20.02
C LEU A 65 -18.27 2.54 20.42
N PHE A 66 -17.16 1.83 20.20
CA PHE A 66 -16.99 0.43 20.54
C PHE A 66 -16.09 0.26 21.76
N ARG A 67 -16.47 -0.66 22.64
CA ARG A 67 -15.62 -1.09 23.75
C ARG A 67 -14.53 -2.05 23.27
N ALA A 68 -13.45 -2.18 24.04
CA ALA A 68 -12.35 -3.07 23.68
C ALA A 68 -12.77 -4.54 23.56
N ASP A 69 -13.74 -5.00 24.36
CA ASP A 69 -14.27 -6.36 24.28
C ASP A 69 -15.09 -6.63 23.01
N GLU A 70 -15.64 -5.58 22.39
CA GLU A 70 -16.40 -5.65 21.13
C GLU A 70 -15.51 -5.66 19.89
N LEU A 71 -14.21 -5.41 20.06
CA LEU A 71 -13.23 -5.41 18.99
C LEU A 71 -12.46 -6.74 18.95
N LEU A 72 -12.31 -7.28 17.74
CA LEU A 72 -11.47 -8.43 17.43
C LEU A 72 -10.16 -7.91 16.86
N GLU A 73 -9.08 -8.07 17.60
CA GLU A 73 -7.74 -7.79 17.08
C GLU A 73 -7.39 -8.80 15.99
N PHE A 74 -6.78 -8.30 14.93
CA PHE A 74 -6.10 -9.14 13.95
C PHE A 74 -4.66 -8.66 13.81
N ASP A 75 -3.76 -9.63 13.68
CA ASP A 75 -2.36 -9.41 13.37
C ASP A 75 -1.96 -10.39 12.27
N ARG A 76 -1.61 -9.85 11.10
CA ARG A 76 -1.35 -10.62 9.88
C ARG A 76 0.03 -10.29 9.36
N HIS A 77 0.79 -11.33 9.07
CA HIS A 77 2.16 -11.27 8.58
C HIS A 77 2.19 -11.82 7.15
N TYR A 78 2.74 -11.05 6.21
CA TYR A 78 2.80 -11.40 4.80
C TYR A 78 4.22 -11.23 4.25
N PHE A 79 4.56 -12.05 3.24
CA PHE A 79 5.74 -11.90 2.38
C PHE A 79 7.13 -11.91 3.04
N GLY A 80 7.24 -12.19 4.35
CA GLY A 80 8.51 -12.21 5.09
C GLY A 80 9.61 -13.00 4.39
N ASP A 81 9.32 -14.25 4.04
CA ASP A 81 10.32 -15.15 3.44
C ASP A 81 10.63 -14.83 1.97
N VAL A 82 9.71 -14.13 1.28
CA VAL A 82 9.77 -13.90 -0.17
C VAL A 82 10.71 -12.77 -0.52
N PHE A 83 10.74 -11.68 0.26
CA PHE A 83 11.56 -10.50 -0.05
C PHE A 83 12.59 -10.16 1.04
N GLY A 84 12.70 -10.97 2.09
CA GLY A 84 13.54 -10.64 3.25
C GLY A 84 12.99 -9.47 4.08
N VAL A 85 11.73 -9.06 3.81
CA VAL A 85 11.00 -8.01 4.49
C VAL A 85 9.57 -8.51 4.73
N ALA A 86 9.14 -8.56 5.98
CA ALA A 86 7.79 -8.92 6.37
C ALA A 86 6.89 -7.69 6.37
N MET A 87 5.76 -7.78 5.67
CA MET A 87 4.68 -6.80 5.79
C MET A 87 3.71 -7.25 6.87
N ASN A 88 3.57 -6.45 7.92
CA ASN A 88 2.71 -6.71 9.03
C ASN A 88 1.54 -5.72 9.04
N ILE A 89 0.33 -6.27 9.16
CA ILE A 89 -0.90 -5.50 9.22
C ILE A 89 -1.62 -5.87 10.50
N LYS A 90 -1.77 -4.89 11.39
CA LYS A 90 -2.53 -5.05 12.63
C LYS A 90 -3.66 -4.04 12.72
N GLY A 91 -4.73 -4.43 13.39
CA GLY A 91 -5.88 -3.57 13.61
C GLY A 91 -7.02 -4.33 14.26
N TYR A 92 -8.21 -3.77 14.16
CA TYR A 92 -9.40 -4.31 14.81
C TYR A 92 -10.55 -4.50 13.82
N LEU A 93 -11.37 -5.52 14.04
CA LEU A 93 -12.68 -5.70 13.42
C LEU A 93 -13.75 -5.66 14.50
N VAL A 94 -14.99 -5.36 14.14
CA VAL A 94 -16.11 -5.43 15.10
C VAL A 94 -16.56 -6.89 15.24
N LYS A 95 -16.49 -7.45 16.45
CA LYS A 95 -16.92 -8.85 16.72
C LYS A 95 -18.40 -9.05 16.46
N LYS A 96 -19.20 -8.12 16.99
CA LYS A 96 -20.67 -8.17 16.91
C LYS A 96 -21.10 -7.38 15.69
N GLY A 97 -21.68 -8.06 14.70
CA GLY A 97 -22.24 -7.40 13.53
C GLY A 97 -21.41 -7.54 12.25
N LEU A 98 -20.25 -8.22 12.26
CA LEU A 98 -19.52 -8.52 11.03
C LEU A 98 -20.32 -9.43 10.10
N HIS A 99 -20.79 -10.57 10.62
CA HIS A 99 -21.59 -11.51 9.83
C HIS A 99 -22.92 -10.89 9.37
N SER A 100 -23.67 -10.26 10.28
CA SER A 100 -24.93 -9.62 9.91
C SER A 100 -24.72 -8.42 8.99
N GLY A 101 -23.70 -7.61 9.20
CA GLY A 101 -23.39 -6.45 8.36
C GLY A 101 -22.91 -6.85 6.96
N LEU A 102 -22.18 -7.95 6.81
CA LEU A 102 -21.86 -8.51 5.49
C LEU A 102 -23.10 -9.09 4.82
N HIS A 103 -23.95 -9.80 5.56
CA HIS A 103 -25.20 -10.34 5.03
C HIS A 103 -26.12 -9.23 4.53
N GLU A 104 -26.36 -8.21 5.34
CA GLU A 104 -27.19 -7.05 5.02
C GLU A 104 -26.62 -6.28 3.81
N PHE A 105 -25.30 -6.04 3.79
CA PHE A 105 -24.64 -5.35 2.68
C PHE A 105 -24.76 -6.11 1.35
N ILE A 106 -24.62 -7.43 1.36
CA ILE A 106 -24.65 -8.26 0.14
C ILE A 106 -26.08 -8.50 -0.33
N HIS A 107 -27.01 -8.77 0.59
CA HIS A 107 -28.33 -9.31 0.27
C HIS A 107 -29.50 -8.34 0.48
N GLU A 108 -29.39 -7.37 1.39
CA GLU A 108 -30.52 -6.54 1.81
C GLU A 108 -30.43 -5.09 1.32
N MET A 109 -29.21 -4.53 1.18
CA MET A 109 -29.01 -3.14 0.77
C MET A 109 -29.12 -2.93 -0.75
N THR A 110 -29.77 -1.84 -1.16
CA THR A 110 -29.76 -1.32 -2.53
C THR A 110 -28.40 -0.69 -2.89
N ALA A 111 -28.12 -0.47 -4.18
CA ALA A 111 -26.84 0.10 -4.64
C ALA A 111 -26.52 1.48 -4.01
N ARG A 112 -27.55 2.31 -3.79
CA ARG A 112 -27.40 3.62 -3.13
C ARG A 112 -27.11 3.48 -1.63
N GLU A 113 -27.78 2.55 -0.95
CA GLU A 113 -27.51 2.28 0.47
C GLU A 113 -26.12 1.70 0.67
N ARG A 114 -25.66 0.82 -0.22
CA ARG A 114 -24.27 0.33 -0.22
C ARG A 114 -23.27 1.48 -0.36
N PHE A 115 -23.53 2.42 -1.27
CA PHE A 115 -22.66 3.60 -1.43
C PHE A 115 -22.58 4.43 -0.14
N TYR A 116 -23.71 4.74 0.49
CA TYR A 116 -23.71 5.47 1.77
C TYR A 116 -23.10 4.67 2.92
N TYR A 117 -23.36 3.37 2.98
CA TYR A 117 -22.83 2.47 4.00
C TYR A 117 -21.30 2.37 3.93
N LEU A 118 -20.75 2.29 2.72
CA LEU A 118 -19.31 2.33 2.46
C LEU A 118 -18.67 3.66 2.89
N LEU A 119 -19.37 4.78 2.70
CA LEU A 119 -18.85 6.11 3.02
C LEU A 119 -18.92 6.46 4.51
N ILE A 120 -19.96 6.04 5.21
CA ILE A 120 -20.22 6.51 6.58
C ILE A 120 -19.51 5.63 7.60
N ASN A 121 -19.85 4.35 7.70
CA ASN A 121 -19.28 3.47 8.72
C ASN A 121 -19.64 1.97 8.55
N PRO A 122 -18.94 1.19 7.72
CA PRO A 122 -19.31 -0.22 7.50
C PRO A 122 -19.01 -1.07 8.73
N HIS A 123 -19.94 -1.91 9.20
CA HIS A 123 -19.71 -2.80 10.35
C HIS A 123 -18.53 -3.77 10.16
N TRP A 124 -18.15 -4.03 8.90
CA TRP A 124 -17.05 -4.90 8.52
C TRP A 124 -15.73 -4.18 8.21
N HIS A 125 -15.68 -2.86 8.34
CA HIS A 125 -14.46 -2.11 8.04
C HIS A 125 -13.38 -2.32 9.13
N PRO A 126 -12.12 -2.54 8.77
CA PRO A 126 -11.00 -2.54 9.70
C PRO A 126 -10.84 -1.20 10.41
N ARG A 127 -10.55 -1.22 11.71
CA ARG A 127 -10.41 -0.05 12.59
C ARG A 127 -9.00 0.01 13.12
N ASP A 128 -8.47 1.22 13.24
CA ASP A 128 -7.10 1.48 13.70
C ASP A 128 -6.07 0.56 13.02
N VAL A 129 -6.07 0.57 11.69
CA VAL A 129 -5.16 -0.28 10.91
C VAL A 129 -3.78 0.35 10.87
N LYS A 130 -2.79 -0.44 11.24
CA LYS A 130 -1.38 -0.11 11.11
C LYS A 130 -0.71 -1.10 10.18
N ILE A 131 -0.10 -0.57 9.13
CA ILE A 131 0.74 -1.32 8.18
C ILE A 131 2.19 -0.93 8.45
N TYR A 132 3.02 -1.92 8.73
CA TYR A 132 4.43 -1.75 9.04
C TYR A 132 5.25 -2.87 8.41
N PHE A 133 6.51 -2.58 8.15
CA PHE A 133 7.46 -3.51 7.58
C PHE A 133 8.54 -3.83 8.61
N GLU A 134 8.92 -5.10 8.72
CA GLU A 134 9.95 -5.58 9.62
C GLU A 134 10.94 -6.47 8.86
N PRO A 135 12.19 -6.61 9.34
CA PRO A 135 13.11 -7.58 8.76
C PRO A 135 12.52 -8.99 8.84
N ALA A 136 12.70 -9.81 7.81
CA ALA A 136 12.36 -11.23 7.89
C ALA A 136 13.24 -11.93 8.94
N ALA A 137 12.71 -13.02 9.53
CA ALA A 137 13.44 -13.79 10.54
C ALA A 137 14.69 -14.47 9.95
N GLU A 138 14.61 -14.93 8.69
CA GLU A 138 15.71 -15.53 7.95
C GLU A 138 16.05 -14.69 6.73
N ASP A 139 17.36 -14.52 6.47
CA ASP A 139 17.92 -13.80 5.32
C ASP A 139 17.28 -12.41 5.07
N PRO A 140 17.31 -11.49 6.06
CA PRO A 140 16.70 -10.18 5.94
C PRO A 140 17.36 -9.33 4.86
N SER A 141 16.55 -8.52 4.17
CA SER A 141 17.04 -7.56 3.20
C SER A 141 17.35 -6.22 3.88
N THR A 142 18.51 -5.68 3.55
CA THR A 142 19.09 -4.45 4.09
C THR A 142 19.08 -3.31 3.08
N GLU A 143 18.85 -3.60 1.80
CA GLU A 143 18.91 -2.62 0.71
C GLU A 143 17.81 -2.89 -0.33
N LEU A 144 17.34 -1.81 -0.96
CA LEU A 144 16.37 -1.82 -2.04
C LEU A 144 16.93 -1.04 -3.23
N ASP A 145 17.02 -1.73 -4.36
CA ASP A 145 17.36 -1.15 -5.66
C ASP A 145 16.15 -1.20 -6.58
N VAL A 146 15.84 -0.06 -7.20
CA VAL A 146 14.82 0.04 -8.26
C VAL A 146 15.50 0.60 -9.50
N GLU A 147 15.43 -0.14 -10.61
CA GLU A 147 15.93 0.29 -11.91
C GLU A 147 14.77 0.36 -12.90
N ILE A 148 14.63 1.52 -13.53
CA ILE A 148 13.64 1.79 -14.58
C ILE A 148 14.41 2.11 -15.84
N GLY A 149 14.24 1.29 -16.88
CA GLY A 149 14.84 1.48 -18.19
C GLY A 149 13.77 1.77 -19.22
N TYR A 150 14.03 2.72 -20.12
CA TYR A 150 13.20 2.98 -21.28
C TYR A 150 14.04 2.83 -22.55
N LYS A 151 13.52 2.12 -23.54
CA LYS A 151 14.12 2.00 -24.86
C LYS A 151 13.03 2.07 -25.93
N PHE A 152 13.25 2.89 -26.95
CA PHE A 152 12.48 2.83 -28.18
C PHE A 152 13.21 1.88 -29.13
N LEU A 153 12.51 0.87 -29.63
CA LEU A 153 13.03 -0.08 -30.61
C LEU A 153 12.50 0.32 -31.98
N GLU A 154 13.40 0.62 -32.91
CA GLU A 154 13.09 0.74 -34.34
C GLU A 154 12.97 -0.65 -34.98
N HIS A 155 12.56 -0.69 -36.26
CA HIS A 155 12.28 -1.95 -36.96
C HIS A 155 13.53 -2.85 -37.05
N ASP A 156 14.71 -2.23 -37.19
CA ASP A 156 16.00 -2.91 -37.38
C ASP A 156 16.76 -3.15 -36.07
N ASP A 157 16.25 -2.69 -34.92
CA ASP A 157 16.94 -2.78 -33.63
C ASP A 157 16.92 -4.22 -33.07
N GLU A 158 18.03 -4.62 -32.45
CA GLU A 158 18.10 -5.88 -31.70
C GLU A 158 17.12 -5.88 -30.52
N ARG A 159 16.20 -6.86 -30.54
CA ARG A 159 15.13 -7.04 -29.55
C ARG A 159 15.58 -7.91 -28.39
N HIS A 160 16.44 -7.36 -27.53
CA HIS A 160 16.77 -8.00 -26.26
C HIS A 160 15.54 -7.97 -25.33
N SER A 161 15.11 -9.12 -24.82
CA SER A 161 14.04 -9.23 -23.81
C SER A 161 14.45 -10.21 -22.73
N HIS A 162 13.99 -9.93 -21.51
CA HIS A 162 14.06 -10.88 -20.41
C HIS A 162 12.94 -11.95 -20.48
N PHE A 163 11.96 -11.78 -21.36
CA PHE A 163 10.78 -12.63 -21.50
C PHE A 163 10.59 -13.12 -22.94
N PRO A 164 9.84 -14.22 -23.17
CA PRO A 164 9.49 -14.64 -24.52
C PRO A 164 8.58 -13.61 -25.18
N VAL A 165 8.97 -13.09 -26.35
CA VAL A 165 8.25 -12.02 -27.03
C VAL A 165 7.61 -12.51 -28.33
N HIS A 166 6.38 -12.08 -28.58
CA HIS A 166 5.67 -12.28 -29.84
C HIS A 166 5.39 -10.91 -30.45
N ASP A 167 6.39 -10.33 -31.12
CA ASP A 167 6.31 -8.98 -31.67
C ASP A 167 5.59 -8.90 -33.03
N GLN A 168 5.18 -10.04 -33.60
CA GLN A 168 4.43 -10.07 -34.86
C GLN A 168 2.94 -9.80 -34.62
N ILE A 169 2.43 -8.73 -35.23
CA ILE A 169 1.01 -8.42 -35.24
C ILE A 169 0.37 -9.14 -36.45
N GLY A 170 -0.15 -10.34 -36.21
CA GLY A 170 -0.86 -11.10 -37.25
C GLY A 170 0.08 -11.72 -38.29
N GLN A 171 -0.11 -11.38 -39.56
CA GLN A 171 0.66 -11.92 -40.71
C GLN A 171 1.61 -10.88 -41.32
N ASP A 172 1.75 -9.72 -40.68
CA ASP A 172 2.62 -8.65 -41.17
C ASP A 172 4.09 -9.07 -41.07
N PRO A 173 4.85 -9.09 -42.18
CA PRO A 173 6.27 -9.40 -42.14
C PRO A 173 7.11 -8.28 -41.49
N GLU A 174 6.59 -7.05 -41.36
CA GLU A 174 7.30 -5.94 -40.73
C GLU A 174 7.09 -5.92 -39.22
N VAL A 175 8.19 -5.79 -38.46
CA VAL A 175 8.15 -5.78 -37.00
C VAL A 175 8.00 -4.35 -36.48
N PRO A 176 6.91 -3.98 -35.77
CA PRO A 176 6.59 -2.60 -35.49
C PRO A 176 7.59 -1.93 -34.54
N SER A 177 7.78 -0.60 -34.69
CA SER A 177 8.50 0.17 -33.69
C SER A 177 7.81 0.06 -32.32
N THR A 178 8.57 -0.21 -31.27
CA THR A 178 8.03 -0.62 -29.96
C THR A 178 8.61 0.22 -28.82
N HIS A 179 7.76 0.69 -27.90
CA HIS A 179 8.21 1.36 -26.69
C HIS A 179 8.38 0.34 -25.57
N VAL A 180 9.62 0.12 -25.12
CA VAL A 180 9.91 -0.84 -24.06
C VAL A 180 10.22 -0.11 -22.76
N ILE A 181 9.49 -0.45 -21.70
CA ILE A 181 9.75 -0.03 -20.33
C ILE A 181 10.10 -1.25 -19.50
N ASN A 182 11.33 -1.28 -18.98
CA ASN A 182 11.81 -2.29 -18.04
C ASN A 182 11.73 -1.75 -16.61
N PHE A 183 11.23 -2.59 -15.71
CA PHE A 183 11.12 -2.30 -14.29
C PHE A 183 11.73 -3.44 -13.49
N ASP A 184 12.83 -3.15 -12.80
CA ASP A 184 13.57 -4.10 -11.98
C ASP A 184 13.57 -3.63 -10.53
N VAL A 185 13.15 -4.50 -9.61
CA VAL A 185 13.20 -4.27 -8.18
C VAL A 185 14.03 -5.38 -7.54
N SER A 186 15.09 -5.01 -6.82
CA SER A 186 15.99 -5.95 -6.17
C SER A 186 16.07 -5.65 -4.67
N PHE A 187 15.77 -6.65 -3.86
CA PHE A 187 15.97 -6.64 -2.41
C PHE A 187 17.27 -7.38 -2.11
N LYS A 188 18.22 -6.69 -1.50
CA LYS A 188 19.57 -7.20 -1.22
C LYS A 188 19.81 -7.34 0.27
N GLY A 189 20.62 -8.33 0.65
CA GLY A 189 20.95 -8.70 2.03
C GLY A 189 21.90 -9.90 2.00
N ALA A 190 21.66 -10.91 2.85
CA ALA A 190 22.38 -12.19 2.75
C ALA A 190 22.10 -12.94 1.43
N LYS A 191 20.91 -12.74 0.86
CA LYS A 191 20.49 -13.22 -0.47
C LYS A 191 19.93 -12.06 -1.27
N GLU A 192 20.18 -12.07 -2.58
CA GLU A 192 19.56 -11.14 -3.51
C GLU A 192 18.27 -11.73 -4.08
N ARG A 193 17.21 -10.93 -4.07
CA ARG A 193 15.88 -11.32 -4.54
C ARG A 193 15.38 -10.26 -5.50
N LYS A 194 15.14 -10.64 -6.74
CA LYS A 194 14.80 -9.72 -7.83
C LYS A 194 13.43 -10.02 -8.43
N VAL A 195 12.66 -8.97 -8.66
CA VAL A 195 11.43 -8.99 -9.46
C VAL A 195 11.67 -8.10 -10.67
N SER A 196 11.40 -8.65 -11.85
CA SER A 196 11.53 -7.96 -13.13
C SER A 196 10.18 -7.94 -13.83
N ALA A 197 9.83 -6.80 -14.41
CA ALA A 197 8.68 -6.62 -15.26
C ALA A 197 9.09 -5.84 -16.50
N GLU A 198 8.49 -6.19 -17.64
CA GLU A 198 8.73 -5.53 -18.92
C GLU A 198 7.37 -5.22 -19.55
N LEU A 199 7.22 -3.97 -20.01
CA LEU A 199 6.07 -3.50 -20.78
C LEU A 199 6.56 -3.13 -22.17
N ARG A 200 5.90 -3.64 -23.21
CA ARG A 200 6.18 -3.41 -24.63
C ARG A 200 4.94 -2.91 -25.33
#